data_AF-A0A1V0PYK9-F1
#
_entry.id   AF-A0A1V0PYK9-F1
#
_cell.length_a   1.000
_cell.length_b   1.000
_cell.length_c   1.000
_cell.angle_alpha   90.00
_cell.angle_beta   90.00
_cell.angle_gamma   90.00
#
_symmetry.space_group_name_H-M   'P 1'
#
loop_
_entity.id
_entity.type
_entity.pdbx_description
1 polymer ?
#
loop_
_entity_poly.entity_id
_entity_poly.type
_entity_poly.pdbx_seq_one_letter_code
_entity_poly.pdbx_strand_id
1 'polypeptide(L)'
;MVGQLESRFGEVLIANALGTNNAVLEIYATPGGKTWSIVVILPERGLACLAATGKGISDLQAAVGADVITGIEKAAYPVGY
;
A
#
# COMPACT_ATOMS: atom_id res chain seq x y z
N MET A 1 -12.07 -1.15 7.87
CA MET A 1 -11.04 -1.89 7.11
C MET A 1 -9.67 -1.29 7.37
N VAL A 2 -9.36 -0.08 6.87
CA VAL A 2 -8.03 0.55 6.99
C VAL A 2 -7.47 0.55 8.41
N GLY A 3 -8.24 0.97 9.42
CA GLY A 3 -7.77 0.94 10.82
C GLY A 3 -7.45 -0.46 11.38
N GLN A 4 -7.89 -1.54 10.73
CA GLN A 4 -7.51 -2.92 11.10
C GLN A 4 -6.15 -3.33 10.51
N LEU A 5 -5.73 -2.74 9.38
CA LEU A 5 -4.44 -3.03 8.75
C LEU A 5 -3.28 -2.66 9.68
N GLU A 6 -3.35 -1.46 10.26
CA GLU A 6 -2.36 -1.03 11.25
C GLU A 6 -2.50 -1.82 12.57
N SER A 7 -3.68 -1.80 13.18
CA SER A 7 -3.87 -2.35 14.54
C SER A 7 -3.73 -3.87 14.66
N ARG A 8 -4.00 -4.64 13.60
CA ARG A 8 -3.91 -6.11 13.62
C ARG A 8 -2.74 -6.67 12.80
N PHE A 9 -2.37 -6.02 11.71
CA PHE A 9 -1.37 -6.54 10.78
C PHE A 9 -0.07 -5.72 10.79
N GLY A 10 -0.03 -4.57 11.47
CA GLY A 10 1.13 -3.68 11.48
C GLY A 10 1.44 -3.07 10.12
N GLU A 11 0.46 -3.09 9.20
CA GLU A 11 0.59 -2.53 7.86
C GLU A 11 0.22 -1.05 7.89
N VAL A 12 1.18 -0.20 7.57
CA VAL A 12 1.02 1.26 7.52
C VAL A 12 0.96 1.73 6.08
N LEU A 13 0.33 2.88 5.83
CA LEU A 13 0.26 3.46 4.50
C LEU A 13 1.68 3.83 4.03
N ILE A 14 2.11 3.26 2.90
CA ILE A 14 3.45 3.49 2.34
C ILE A 14 3.42 4.21 0.99
N ALA A 15 2.31 4.13 0.26
CA ALA A 15 2.12 4.83 -1.00
C ALA A 15 0.63 5.02 -1.31
N ASN A 16 0.33 6.05 -2.09
CA ASN A 16 -0.99 6.27 -2.66
C ASN A 16 -0.90 6.81 -4.09
N ALA A 17 -1.94 6.58 -4.87
CA ALA A 17 -2.08 7.06 -6.24
C ALA A 17 -3.52 7.51 -6.50
N LEU A 18 -3.68 8.51 -7.37
CA LEU A 18 -4.98 9.01 -7.79
C LEU A 18 -5.26 8.58 -9.23
N GLY A 19 -6.39 7.91 -9.44
CA GLY A 19 -6.90 7.54 -10.76
C GLY A 19 -7.63 8.71 -11.43
N THR A 20 -7.82 8.61 -12.75
CA THR A 20 -8.50 9.63 -13.57
C THR A 20 -9.98 9.83 -13.22
N ASN A 21 -10.58 8.88 -12.51
CA ASN A 21 -11.96 8.89 -12.02
C ASN A 21 -12.06 9.23 -10.52
N ASN A 22 -11.06 9.93 -9.97
CA ASN A 22 -10.96 10.26 -8.56
C ASN A 22 -10.93 9.02 -7.62
N ALA A 23 -10.67 7.82 -8.17
CA ALA A 23 -10.37 6.64 -7.38
C ALA A 23 -9.02 6.84 -6.69
N VAL A 24 -8.92 6.42 -5.43
CA VAL A 24 -7.65 6.44 -4.69
C VAL A 24 -7.18 5.01 -4.53
N LEU A 25 -5.96 4.72 -4.95
CA LEU A 25 -5.29 3.47 -4.63
C LEU A 25 -4.32 3.75 -3.48
N GLU A 26 -4.37 2.93 -2.44
CA GLU A 26 -3.49 3.01 -1.28
C GLU A 26 -2.79 1.67 -1.09
N ILE A 27 -1.51 1.71 -0.78
CA ILE A 27 -0.69 0.54 -0.51
C ILE A 27 -0.26 0.60 0.95
N TYR A 28 -0.60 -0.44 1.69
CA TYR A 28 -0.23 -0.64 3.08
C TYR A 28 0.77 -1.78 3.18
N ALA A 29 1.81 -1.64 3.99
CA ALA A 29 2.78 -2.71 4.19
C ALA A 29 3.41 -2.65 5.58
N THR A 30 3.88 -3.82 6.05
CA THR A 30 4.77 -3.89 7.19
C THR A 30 6.20 -3.46 6.79
N PRO A 31 7.07 -3.11 7.76
CA PRO A 31 8.47 -2.82 7.47
C PRO A 31 9.14 -3.96 6.67
N GLY A 32 9.77 -3.59 5.56
CA GLY A 32 10.41 -4.53 4.62
C GLY A 32 9.43 -5.37 3.78
N GLY A 33 8.15 -5.00 3.72
CA GLY A 33 7.15 -5.64 2.84
C GLY A 33 6.81 -7.09 3.19
N LYS A 34 6.94 -7.49 4.47
CA LYS A 34 6.68 -8.89 4.90
C LYS A 34 5.23 -9.29 4.62
N THR A 35 4.31 -8.35 4.81
CA THR A 35 2.89 -8.43 4.45
C THR A 35 2.48 -7.09 3.86
N TRP A 36 1.52 -7.11 2.96
CA TRP A 36 1.02 -5.92 2.31
C TRP A 36 -0.43 -6.08 1.84
N SER A 37 -1.11 -4.95 1.75
CA SER A 37 -2.50 -4.82 1.29
C SER A 37 -2.63 -3.64 0.33
N ILE A 38 -3.37 -3.82 -0.76
CA ILE A 38 -3.73 -2.74 -1.68
C ILE A 38 -5.22 -2.46 -1.52
N VAL A 39 -5.54 -1.21 -1.22
CA VAL A 39 -6.91 -0.72 -1.04
C VAL A 39 -7.26 0.21 -2.19
N VAL A 40 -8.45 0.03 -2.76
CA VAL A 40 -9.02 0.96 -3.74
C VAL A 40 -10.24 1.63 -3.12
N ILE A 41 -10.18 2.94 -3.00
CA ILE A 41 -11.26 3.80 -2.53
C ILE A 41 -11.92 4.41 -3.77
N LEU A 42 -13.23 4.29 -3.85
CA LEU A 42 -14.08 4.88 -4.88
C LEU A 42 -15.01 5.89 -4.21
N PRO A 43 -14.58 7.16 -4.02
CA PRO A 43 -15.33 8.15 -3.26
C PRO A 43 -16.73 8.38 -3.79
N GLU A 44 -16.89 8.45 -5.12
CA GLU A 44 -18.19 8.63 -5.79
C GLU A 44 -19.18 7.51 -5.49
N ARG A 45 -18.68 6.30 -5.17
CA ARG A 45 -19.49 5.15 -4.79
C ARG A 45 -19.56 4.95 -3.27
N GLY A 46 -18.83 5.73 -2.49
CA GLY A 46 -18.69 5.56 -1.05
C GLY A 46 -18.08 4.21 -0.63
N LEU A 47 -17.24 3.62 -1.48
CA LEU A 47 -16.67 2.29 -1.25
C LEU A 47 -15.16 2.34 -0.97
N ALA A 48 -14.70 1.45 -0.11
CA ALA A 48 -13.29 1.11 0.05
C ALA A 48 -13.16 -0.42 -0.01
N CYS A 49 -12.39 -0.91 -0.99
CA CYS A 49 -12.27 -2.33 -1.30
C CYS A 49 -10.83 -2.80 -1.06
N LEU A 50 -10.69 -3.98 -0.48
CA LEU A 50 -9.42 -4.71 -0.50
C LEU A 50 -9.21 -5.29 -1.90
N ALA A 51 -8.33 -4.68 -2.68
CA ALA A 51 -8.10 -5.05 -4.06
C ALA A 51 -7.09 -6.21 -4.16
N ALA A 52 -6.07 -6.22 -3.31
CA ALA A 52 -5.09 -7.30 -3.25
C ALA A 52 -4.44 -7.38 -1.85
N THR A 53 -3.89 -8.55 -1.54
CA THR A 53 -3.04 -8.79 -0.37
C THR A 53 -1.93 -9.75 -0.74
N GLY A 54 -0.77 -9.64 -0.08
CA GLY A 54 0.29 -10.62 -0.25
C GLY A 54 1.33 -10.59 0.85
N LYS A 55 2.40 -11.35 0.63
CA LYS A 55 3.51 -11.49 1.56
C LYS A 55 4.83 -11.39 0.81
N GLY A 56 5.83 -10.80 1.45
CA GLY A 56 7.17 -10.63 0.86
C GLY A 56 7.27 -9.45 -0.10
N ILE A 57 8.46 -8.85 -0.11
CA ILE A 57 8.75 -7.63 -0.88
C ILE A 57 8.77 -7.88 -2.40
N SER A 58 9.21 -9.06 -2.84
CA SER A 58 9.23 -9.44 -4.25
C SER A 58 7.83 -9.53 -4.85
N ASP A 59 6.88 -10.08 -4.09
CA ASP A 59 5.48 -10.16 -4.52
C ASP A 59 4.85 -8.77 -4.57
N LEU A 60 5.19 -7.90 -3.61
CA LEU A 60 4.75 -6.50 -3.65
C LEU A 60 5.31 -5.79 -4.90
N GLN A 61 6.60 -5.92 -5.17
CA GLN A 61 7.26 -5.37 -6.37
C GLN A 61 6.61 -5.87 -7.66
N ALA A 62 6.26 -7.16 -7.73
CA ALA A 62 5.56 -7.72 -8.88
C ALA A 62 4.13 -7.17 -9.02
N ALA A 63 3.44 -6.91 -7.90
CA ALA A 63 2.06 -6.41 -7.89
C ALA A 63 1.95 -4.93 -8.30
N VAL A 64 2.92 -4.09 -7.91
CA VAL A 64 2.85 -2.63 -8.15
C VAL A 64 3.83 -2.12 -9.21
N GLY A 65 4.75 -2.98 -9.68
CA GLY A 65 5.84 -2.60 -10.57
C GLY A 65 7.04 -2.04 -9.80
N ALA A 66 8.25 -2.42 -10.22
CA ALA A 66 9.50 -2.09 -9.53
C ALA A 66 9.75 -0.57 -9.35
N ASP A 67 9.27 0.25 -10.29
CA ASP A 67 9.44 1.72 -10.25
C ASP A 67 8.60 2.41 -9.18
N VAL A 68 7.54 1.77 -8.68
CA VAL A 68 6.71 2.32 -7.58
C VAL A 68 7.45 2.19 -6.24
N ILE A 69 8.35 1.22 -6.12
CA ILE A 69 9.00 0.83 -4.85
C ILE A 69 10.19 1.71 -4.51
N THR A 70 10.90 2.28 -5.49
CA THR A 70 12.00 3.22 -5.24
C THR A 70 11.54 4.51 -4.53
N GLY A 71 10.26 4.90 -4.70
CA GLY A 71 9.63 5.94 -3.89
C GLY A 71 9.24 5.50 -2.48
N ILE A 72 8.86 4.22 -2.31
CA ILE A 72 8.44 3.60 -1.05
C ILE A 72 9.64 3.36 -0.11
N GLU A 73 10.78 2.84 -0.61
CA GLU A 73 11.97 2.62 0.22
C GLU A 73 12.45 3.93 0.86
N LYS A 74 12.37 5.05 0.13
CA LYS A 74 12.75 6.37 0.63
C LYS A 74 11.79 6.92 1.71
N ALA A 75 10.54 6.48 1.70
CA ALA A 75 9.50 6.89 2.64
C ALA A 75 9.36 5.95 3.86
N ALA A 76 9.66 4.66 3.68
CA ALA A 76 9.66 3.64 4.74
C ALA A 76 11.01 3.55 5.49
N TYR A 77 12.10 3.95 4.84
CA TYR A 77 13.41 4.23 5.44
C TYR A 77 13.82 5.69 5.15
N PRO A 78 13.19 6.69 5.79
CA PRO A 78 13.94 7.89 6.07
C PRO A 78 15.01 7.52 7.11
N VAL A 79 16.07 8.30 7.19
CA VAL A 79 17.16 8.19 8.17
C VAL A 79 18.30 7.28 7.72
N GLY A 80 19.40 7.95 7.36
CA GLY A 80 20.70 7.31 7.43
C GLY A 80 20.91 6.70 8.80
N TYR A 81 21.06 5.39 8.82
CA TYR A 81 22.12 4.69 9.53
C TYR A 81 22.76 3.72 8.56
#